data_AF-A0A556QSC1-F1
#
_entry.id   AF-A0A556QSC1-F1
#
_cell.length_a   1.000
_cell.length_b   1.000
_cell.length_c   1.000
_cell.angle_alpha   90.00
_cell.angle_beta   90.00
_cell.angle_gamma   90.00
#
_symmetry.space_group_name_H-M   'P 1'
#
loop_
_entity.id
_entity.type
_entity.pdbx_description
1 polymer ?
#
loop_
_entity_poly.entity_id
_entity_poly.type
_entity_poly.pdbx_seq_one_letter_code
_entity_poly.pdbx_strand_id
1 'polypeptide(L)'
;MPLQIPRLLRPAFSAVALASLTAFTANAATLYWDTNGATAGAGVIADGTWDTGTTANWTTDSTGSSATTTFTADDDVIFSAGSDVTTAAVITSGTLSAKSITIEEGAHTIGGSNITIGSVSTAGTITVNSAASATLNNLVLGNNTSFAVEGALTSNMNGAGKVLTKTGAGSLTLNDTVSSDYSINANGGLIILQRSTTKQLKASSVNSGGTLRIAANEQFGGNLAVNTGGTLELNANITETVGSLSGSGSITGGSNSTLGATGGTFSGTISGDLNFVKSGAGTYTFSGASTSSGNNVTVSAGTYILGATTGSLTFYIGANTISNKVTGAGTATFNGTFAFDLTSAVLADGNSWIIADVTNQSFASTFTVSGFTDDDLDNIWTNGAGLSFSESTGILSYSAIPEPSSYALFAGMIVLAVIGFRRRV
;
A
#
# COMPACT_ATOMS: atom_id res chain seq x y z
N MET A 1 -44.20 99.38 15.76
CA MET A 1 -42.84 98.81 15.90
C MET A 1 -42.83 97.97 17.16
N PRO A 2 -42.63 96.64 17.04
CA PRO A 2 -41.28 96.12 17.27
C PRO A 2 -40.83 94.98 16.34
N LEU A 3 -39.51 94.97 16.14
CA LEU A 3 -38.52 93.90 15.95
C LEU A 3 -38.79 92.71 15.01
N GLN A 4 -38.02 92.69 13.92
CA GLN A 4 -37.62 91.51 13.15
C GLN A 4 -36.77 90.55 14.01
N ILE A 5 -37.04 89.25 13.91
CA ILE A 5 -36.19 88.15 14.40
C ILE A 5 -35.69 87.37 13.16
N PRO A 6 -34.39 87.00 13.06
CA PRO A 6 -33.83 86.45 11.82
C PRO A 6 -34.15 84.97 11.58
N ARG A 7 -34.29 84.61 10.29
CA ARG A 7 -34.39 83.24 9.77
C ARG A 7 -33.15 82.41 10.09
N LEU A 8 -33.31 81.32 10.83
CA LEU A 8 -32.32 80.25 10.96
C LEU A 8 -32.38 79.31 9.75
N LEU A 9 -31.26 79.14 9.06
CA LEU A 9 -31.06 78.13 8.02
C LEU A 9 -31.15 76.71 8.63
N ARG A 10 -31.92 75.82 8.01
CA ARG A 10 -31.89 74.37 8.27
C ARG A 10 -30.89 73.69 7.31
N PRO A 11 -29.94 72.88 7.78
CA PRO A 11 -29.12 72.06 6.88
C PRO A 11 -29.93 70.85 6.41
N ALA A 12 -29.91 70.60 5.09
CA ALA A 12 -30.46 69.40 4.49
C ALA A 12 -29.49 68.23 4.70
N PHE A 13 -29.88 67.22 5.48
CA PHE A 13 -29.18 65.94 5.54
C PHE A 13 -29.56 65.12 4.31
N SER A 14 -28.63 64.97 3.36
CA SER A 14 -28.73 63.96 2.30
C SER A 14 -28.41 62.59 2.90
N ALA A 15 -29.40 61.69 2.91
CA ALA A 15 -29.20 60.29 3.26
C ALA A 15 -28.53 59.57 2.08
N VAL A 16 -27.25 59.24 2.20
CA VAL A 16 -26.57 58.30 1.31
C VAL A 16 -27.01 56.89 1.75
N ALA A 17 -27.86 56.26 0.97
CA ALA A 17 -28.21 54.84 1.16
C ALA A 17 -27.01 53.99 0.72
N LEU A 18 -26.26 53.49 1.69
CA LEU A 18 -25.19 52.52 1.48
C LEU A 18 -25.83 51.15 1.19
N ALA A 19 -25.96 50.79 -0.08
CA ALA A 19 -26.39 49.45 -0.47
C ALA A 19 -25.27 48.45 -0.11
N SER A 20 -25.48 47.66 0.94
CA SER A 20 -24.62 46.54 1.28
C SER A 20 -24.77 45.45 0.22
N LEU A 21 -23.79 45.37 -0.68
CA LEU A 21 -23.63 44.27 -1.62
C LEU A 21 -23.23 43.03 -0.81
N THR A 22 -24.22 42.26 -0.35
CA THR A 22 -23.97 40.93 0.21
C THR A 22 -23.59 40.02 -0.95
N ALA A 23 -22.29 39.77 -1.10
CA ALA A 23 -21.81 38.72 -1.98
C ALA A 23 -22.28 37.38 -1.38
N PHE A 24 -23.40 36.87 -1.87
CA PHE A 24 -23.75 35.48 -1.66
C PHE A 24 -22.68 34.65 -2.37
N THR A 25 -21.90 33.89 -1.60
CA THR A 25 -21.12 32.79 -2.18
C THR A 25 -22.12 31.78 -2.71
N ALA A 26 -22.32 31.75 -4.03
CA ALA A 26 -23.13 30.71 -4.66
C ALA A 26 -22.50 29.35 -4.30
N ASN A 27 -23.32 28.44 -3.76
CA ASN A 27 -22.88 27.06 -3.59
C ASN A 27 -22.72 26.42 -4.98
N ALA A 28 -21.75 25.52 -5.12
CA ALA A 28 -21.61 24.69 -6.31
C ALA A 28 -22.96 24.05 -6.67
N ALA A 29 -23.39 24.20 -7.93
CA ALA A 29 -24.58 23.53 -8.43
C ALA A 29 -24.28 22.05 -8.70
N THR A 30 -25.31 21.22 -8.69
CA THR A 30 -25.21 19.82 -9.14
C THR A 30 -25.67 19.74 -10.58
N LEU A 31 -24.81 19.24 -11.47
CA LEU A 31 -25.09 19.09 -12.89
C LEU A 31 -24.93 17.63 -13.31
N TYR A 32 -25.83 17.17 -14.16
CA TYR A 32 -25.86 15.82 -14.71
C TYR A 32 -25.46 15.85 -16.18
N TRP A 33 -24.56 14.96 -16.59
CA TRP A 33 -24.14 14.83 -17.99
C TRP A 33 -25.30 14.36 -18.84
N ASP A 34 -25.60 15.09 -19.91
CA ASP A 34 -26.73 14.83 -20.80
C ASP A 34 -26.39 15.33 -22.21
N THR A 35 -26.46 14.44 -23.19
CA THR A 35 -26.09 14.73 -24.58
C THR A 35 -27.27 14.67 -25.55
N ASN A 36 -28.48 14.38 -25.05
CA ASN A 36 -29.64 14.08 -25.90
C ASN A 36 -30.81 15.10 -25.76
N GLY A 37 -30.61 16.16 -24.97
CA GLY A 37 -31.50 17.32 -24.93
C GLY A 37 -32.52 17.27 -23.79
N ALA A 38 -33.81 17.21 -24.12
CA ALA A 38 -34.89 17.09 -23.13
C ALA A 38 -35.52 15.68 -23.15
N THR A 39 -34.72 14.68 -23.56
CA THR A 39 -35.16 13.29 -23.65
C THR A 39 -34.71 12.59 -22.39
N ALA A 40 -35.62 11.92 -21.66
CA ALA A 40 -35.24 11.24 -20.43
C ALA A 40 -34.00 10.33 -20.61
N GLY A 41 -33.06 10.42 -19.68
CA GLY A 41 -31.72 9.81 -19.78
C GLY A 41 -30.69 10.70 -20.47
N ALA A 42 -29.43 10.29 -20.46
CA ALA A 42 -28.35 11.01 -21.16
C ALA A 42 -28.09 10.43 -22.57
N GLY A 43 -28.75 9.32 -22.91
CA GLY A 43 -28.54 8.53 -24.10
C GLY A 43 -27.65 7.31 -23.82
N VAL A 44 -27.92 6.19 -24.50
CA VAL A 44 -27.17 4.93 -24.30
C VAL A 44 -25.66 5.07 -24.56
N ILE A 45 -25.31 5.89 -25.56
CA ILE A 45 -23.94 6.33 -25.85
C ILE A 45 -23.92 7.85 -25.68
N ALA A 46 -23.35 8.34 -24.58
CA ALA A 46 -23.39 9.75 -24.21
C ALA A 46 -22.06 10.46 -24.48
N ASP A 47 -21.55 10.34 -25.71
CA ASP A 47 -20.31 10.99 -26.14
C ASP A 47 -20.50 12.52 -26.27
N GLY A 48 -19.50 13.31 -25.89
CA GLY A 48 -19.61 14.76 -26.02
C GLY A 48 -18.42 15.57 -25.50
N THR A 49 -18.53 16.89 -25.60
CA THR A 49 -17.50 17.84 -25.12
C THR A 49 -17.87 18.37 -23.75
N TRP A 50 -16.92 18.34 -22.82
CA TRP A 50 -16.99 19.06 -21.55
C TRP A 50 -16.10 20.31 -21.64
N ASP A 51 -16.74 21.47 -21.66
CA ASP A 51 -16.10 22.78 -21.58
C ASP A 51 -16.86 23.68 -20.58
N THR A 52 -16.34 24.88 -20.32
CA THR A 52 -16.98 25.86 -19.45
C THR A 52 -17.79 26.86 -20.29
N GLY A 53 -19.10 26.93 -20.04
CA GLY A 53 -19.98 27.97 -20.58
C GLY A 53 -20.24 27.95 -22.08
N THR A 54 -19.86 26.90 -22.82
CA THR A 54 -20.02 26.88 -24.30
C THR A 54 -20.94 25.77 -24.77
N THR A 55 -20.62 24.50 -24.51
CA THR A 55 -21.39 23.36 -25.00
C THR A 55 -22.47 22.95 -24.01
N ALA A 56 -23.71 22.83 -24.49
CA ALA A 56 -24.86 22.45 -23.68
C ALA A 56 -25.01 20.92 -23.55
N ASN A 57 -24.10 20.31 -22.78
CA ASN A 57 -24.08 18.86 -22.49
C ASN A 57 -24.36 18.54 -21.00
N TRP A 58 -25.06 19.42 -20.30
CA TRP A 58 -25.35 19.30 -18.88
C TRP A 58 -26.82 19.58 -18.62
N THR A 59 -27.37 19.09 -17.52
CA THR A 59 -28.73 19.44 -17.07
C THR A 59 -28.76 19.53 -15.55
N THR A 60 -29.68 20.30 -14.99
CA THR A 60 -29.96 20.31 -13.54
C THR A 60 -31.00 19.27 -13.14
N ASP A 61 -31.61 18.60 -14.12
CA ASP A 61 -32.61 17.55 -13.94
C ASP A 61 -31.93 16.19 -13.96
N SER A 62 -31.91 15.53 -12.80
CA SER A 62 -31.28 14.21 -12.65
C SER A 62 -31.87 13.12 -13.55
N THR A 63 -33.04 13.35 -14.15
CA THR A 63 -33.69 12.39 -15.05
C THR A 63 -33.38 12.62 -16.53
N GLY A 64 -32.75 13.74 -16.92
CA GLY A 64 -32.53 14.11 -18.32
C GLY A 64 -33.78 14.62 -19.06
N SER A 65 -34.92 14.79 -18.38
CA SER A 65 -36.19 15.18 -19.04
C SER A 65 -36.28 16.67 -19.36
N SER A 66 -35.33 17.48 -18.86
CA SER A 66 -35.27 18.93 -19.05
C SER A 66 -34.16 19.29 -20.02
N ALA A 67 -34.36 20.34 -20.83
CA ALA A 67 -33.39 20.80 -21.82
C ALA A 67 -32.00 21.03 -21.22
N THR A 68 -30.97 20.69 -21.98
CA THR A 68 -29.59 20.87 -21.56
C THR A 68 -29.20 22.34 -21.40
N THR A 69 -28.17 22.55 -20.60
CA THR A 69 -27.52 23.80 -20.21
C THR A 69 -26.00 23.61 -20.25
N THR A 70 -25.27 24.68 -20.01
CA THR A 70 -23.79 24.70 -19.98
C THR A 70 -23.24 24.48 -18.57
N PHE A 71 -22.02 23.96 -18.48
CA PHE A 71 -21.28 23.82 -17.22
C PHE A 71 -20.65 25.13 -16.74
N THR A 72 -20.64 25.33 -15.42
CA THR A 72 -19.87 26.38 -14.75
C THR A 72 -18.76 25.76 -13.91
N ALA A 73 -17.60 26.41 -13.87
CA ALA A 73 -16.47 25.93 -13.08
C ALA A 73 -16.82 25.74 -11.60
N ASP A 74 -16.19 24.73 -11.00
CA ASP A 74 -16.33 24.32 -9.59
C ASP A 74 -17.70 23.75 -9.19
N ASP A 75 -18.58 23.47 -10.14
CA ASP A 75 -19.81 22.71 -9.88
C ASP A 75 -19.52 21.24 -9.50
N ASP A 76 -20.50 20.61 -8.84
CA ASP A 76 -20.54 19.17 -8.58
C ASP A 76 -21.12 18.47 -9.82
N VAL A 77 -20.35 17.58 -10.46
CA VAL A 77 -20.79 16.92 -11.71
C VAL A 77 -21.07 15.43 -11.54
N ILE A 78 -22.12 14.98 -12.19
CA ILE A 78 -22.63 13.61 -12.13
C ILE A 78 -22.75 13.06 -13.54
N PHE A 79 -22.08 11.95 -13.80
CA PHE A 79 -22.16 11.18 -15.03
C PHE A 79 -23.02 9.94 -14.74
N SER A 80 -24.27 9.87 -15.16
CA SER A 80 -24.99 10.76 -16.09
C SER A 80 -26.43 10.99 -15.66
N ALA A 81 -27.18 11.84 -16.38
CA ALA A 81 -28.60 11.99 -16.14
C ALA A 81 -29.34 10.67 -16.47
N GLY A 82 -30.31 10.30 -15.63
CA GLY A 82 -31.05 9.04 -15.80
C GLY A 82 -30.25 7.81 -15.41
N SER A 83 -30.49 6.71 -16.13
CA SER A 83 -29.90 5.39 -15.85
C SER A 83 -29.69 4.55 -17.11
N ASP A 84 -29.45 5.19 -18.24
CA ASP A 84 -29.43 4.58 -19.57
C ASP A 84 -28.04 4.52 -20.19
N VAL A 85 -27.02 5.16 -19.60
CA VAL A 85 -25.68 5.22 -20.19
C VAL A 85 -24.97 3.87 -20.07
N THR A 86 -24.58 3.32 -21.21
CA THR A 86 -23.67 2.17 -21.26
C THR A 86 -22.22 2.63 -21.42
N THR A 87 -21.98 3.58 -22.32
CA THR A 87 -20.63 4.13 -22.57
C THR A 87 -20.68 5.63 -22.84
N ALA A 88 -19.62 6.34 -22.48
CA ALA A 88 -19.46 7.74 -22.89
C ALA A 88 -17.97 8.11 -23.06
N ALA A 89 -17.62 8.66 -24.22
CA ALA A 89 -16.36 9.32 -24.49
C ALA A 89 -16.52 10.84 -24.33
N VAL A 90 -16.00 11.38 -23.23
CA VAL A 90 -16.10 12.79 -22.87
C VAL A 90 -14.78 13.48 -23.17
N ILE A 91 -14.83 14.44 -24.10
CA ILE A 91 -13.66 15.22 -24.52
C ILE A 91 -13.63 16.53 -23.74
N THR A 92 -12.64 16.69 -22.87
CA THR A 92 -12.45 17.92 -22.08
C THR A 92 -11.74 18.99 -22.90
N SER A 93 -12.24 20.22 -22.86
CA SER A 93 -11.69 21.35 -23.62
C SER A 93 -11.55 22.61 -22.77
N GLY A 94 -10.38 23.24 -22.85
CA GLY A 94 -10.07 24.46 -22.10
C GLY A 94 -9.66 24.19 -20.65
N THR A 95 -9.80 25.21 -19.80
CA THR A 95 -9.51 25.09 -18.36
C THR A 95 -10.76 24.61 -17.63
N LEU A 96 -10.68 23.41 -17.07
CA LEU A 96 -11.77 22.83 -16.29
C LEU A 96 -11.37 22.68 -14.82
N SER A 97 -12.27 23.12 -13.94
CA SER A 97 -12.28 22.77 -12.53
C SER A 97 -13.67 22.32 -12.13
N ALA A 98 -13.75 21.24 -11.36
CA ALA A 98 -15.00 20.76 -10.77
C ALA A 98 -14.76 20.49 -9.28
N LYS A 99 -15.79 20.65 -8.47
CA LYS A 99 -15.69 20.35 -7.04
C LYS A 99 -15.75 18.85 -6.79
N SER A 100 -16.62 18.15 -7.51
CA SER A 100 -16.68 16.69 -7.49
C SER A 100 -17.01 16.11 -8.86
N ILE A 101 -16.58 14.86 -9.08
CA ILE A 101 -17.04 14.01 -10.17
C ILE A 101 -17.68 12.78 -9.56
N THR A 102 -18.90 12.45 -9.95
CA THR A 102 -19.55 11.17 -9.64
C THR A 102 -19.80 10.42 -10.94
N ILE A 103 -19.39 9.16 -11.01
CA ILE A 103 -19.73 8.23 -12.08
C ILE A 103 -20.76 7.25 -11.49
N GLU A 104 -22.03 7.45 -11.83
CA GLU A 104 -23.14 6.70 -11.26
C GLU A 104 -23.35 5.35 -11.91
N GLU A 105 -23.03 5.24 -13.20
CA GLU A 105 -23.27 4.06 -14.01
C GLU A 105 -22.35 4.04 -15.25
N GLY A 106 -22.47 2.99 -16.05
CA GLY A 106 -21.81 2.90 -17.35
C GLY A 106 -20.28 2.89 -17.29
N ALA A 107 -19.68 3.05 -18.48
CA ALA A 107 -18.25 3.17 -18.65
C ALA A 107 -17.89 4.50 -19.32
N HIS A 108 -17.22 5.39 -18.57
CA HIS A 108 -16.85 6.72 -19.05
C HIS A 108 -15.35 6.81 -19.32
N THR A 109 -14.97 7.35 -20.47
CA THR A 109 -13.60 7.79 -20.73
C THR A 109 -13.59 9.30 -20.83
N ILE A 110 -12.92 9.96 -19.90
CA ILE A 110 -12.86 11.42 -19.81
C ILE A 110 -11.41 11.85 -20.03
N GLY A 111 -11.17 12.64 -21.08
CA GLY A 111 -9.82 13.06 -21.46
C GLY A 111 -9.81 14.20 -22.47
N GLY A 112 -8.63 14.76 -22.73
CA GLY A 112 -8.50 16.00 -23.50
C GLY A 112 -7.64 17.00 -22.73
N SER A 113 -8.21 18.13 -22.33
CA SER A 113 -7.57 19.10 -21.43
C SER A 113 -7.56 18.62 -19.97
N ASN A 114 -6.74 19.26 -19.12
CA ASN A 114 -6.66 18.94 -17.70
C ASN A 114 -7.96 19.27 -16.96
N ILE A 115 -8.37 18.40 -16.04
CA ILE A 115 -9.46 18.68 -15.09
C ILE A 115 -8.87 18.82 -13.70
N THR A 116 -9.07 19.96 -13.05
CA THR A 116 -8.71 20.13 -11.63
C THR A 116 -9.88 19.72 -10.74
N ILE A 117 -9.65 18.88 -9.73
CA ILE A 117 -10.70 18.45 -8.79
C ILE A 117 -10.49 19.04 -7.40
N GLY A 118 -11.51 19.77 -6.95
CA GLY A 118 -11.42 20.66 -5.79
C GLY A 118 -10.59 21.90 -6.10
N SER A 119 -10.20 22.61 -5.05
CA SER A 119 -9.38 23.82 -5.15
C SER A 119 -8.14 23.69 -4.26
N VAL A 120 -7.33 24.74 -4.19
CA VAL A 120 -6.20 24.80 -3.24
C VAL A 120 -6.66 24.86 -1.78
N SER A 121 -7.89 25.28 -1.51
CA SER A 121 -8.46 25.44 -0.16
C SER A 121 -9.59 24.47 0.15
N THR A 122 -10.20 23.85 -0.86
CA THR A 122 -11.37 22.97 -0.72
C THR A 122 -11.05 21.60 -1.28
N ALA A 123 -11.32 20.55 -0.49
CA ALA A 123 -11.11 19.19 -0.94
C ALA A 123 -12.09 18.81 -2.06
N GLY A 124 -11.56 18.16 -3.08
CA GLY A 124 -12.37 17.58 -4.15
C GLY A 124 -12.71 16.12 -3.88
N THR A 125 -13.79 15.63 -4.49
CA THR A 125 -14.22 14.23 -4.37
C THR A 125 -14.44 13.61 -5.73
N ILE A 126 -13.94 12.39 -5.93
CA ILE A 126 -14.26 11.55 -7.07
C ILE A 126 -14.98 10.31 -6.54
N THR A 127 -16.17 10.06 -7.05
CA THR A 127 -17.00 8.91 -6.70
C THR A 127 -17.20 8.04 -7.94
N VAL A 128 -17.04 6.73 -7.79
CA VAL A 128 -17.42 5.75 -8.83
C VAL A 128 -18.27 4.68 -8.17
N ASN A 129 -19.55 4.64 -8.52
CA ASN A 129 -20.52 3.72 -7.94
C ASN A 129 -20.22 2.26 -8.30
N SER A 130 -20.86 1.34 -7.59
CA SER A 130 -20.76 -0.08 -7.91
C SER A 130 -21.25 -0.35 -9.34
N ALA A 131 -20.58 -1.27 -10.03
CA ALA A 131 -20.80 -1.59 -11.45
C ALA A 131 -20.49 -0.47 -12.47
N ALA A 132 -20.18 0.75 -12.02
CA ALA A 132 -19.69 1.82 -12.88
C ALA A 132 -18.18 1.73 -13.10
N SER A 133 -17.69 2.32 -14.19
CA SER A 133 -16.25 2.44 -14.44
C SER A 133 -15.88 3.75 -15.12
N ALA A 134 -14.67 4.24 -14.84
CA ALA A 134 -14.14 5.41 -15.52
C ALA A 134 -12.64 5.36 -15.79
N THR A 135 -12.24 6.05 -16.86
CA THR A 135 -10.84 6.40 -17.14
C THR A 135 -10.72 7.93 -17.19
N LEU A 136 -9.89 8.50 -16.31
CA LEU A 136 -9.62 9.94 -16.24
C LEU A 136 -8.18 10.22 -16.71
N ASN A 137 -8.03 10.72 -17.94
CA ASN A 137 -6.71 10.75 -18.59
C ASN A 137 -5.83 11.94 -18.24
N ASN A 138 -6.36 12.99 -17.59
CA ASN A 138 -5.63 14.23 -17.28
C ASN A 138 -6.15 14.89 -15.98
N LEU A 139 -6.14 14.13 -14.88
CA LEU A 139 -6.64 14.60 -13.60
C LEU A 139 -5.58 15.42 -12.85
N VAL A 140 -5.94 16.59 -12.33
CA VAL A 140 -5.11 17.40 -11.45
C VAL A 140 -5.74 17.45 -10.06
N LEU A 141 -4.98 17.04 -9.04
CA LEU A 141 -5.45 17.07 -7.65
C LEU A 141 -5.38 18.50 -7.09
N GLY A 142 -6.50 19.00 -6.57
CA GLY A 142 -6.56 20.26 -5.83
C GLY A 142 -5.89 20.16 -4.46
N ASN A 143 -6.67 19.96 -3.39
CA ASN A 143 -6.18 19.75 -2.03
C ASN A 143 -6.82 18.49 -1.44
N ASN A 144 -6.03 17.57 -0.89
CA ASN A 144 -6.51 16.37 -0.18
C ASN A 144 -7.73 15.69 -0.84
N THR A 145 -7.59 15.28 -2.09
CA THR A 145 -8.69 14.74 -2.89
C THR A 145 -9.11 13.35 -2.41
N SER A 146 -10.41 13.16 -2.20
CA SER A 146 -11.01 11.88 -1.83
C SER A 146 -11.45 11.11 -3.08
N PHE A 147 -11.22 9.80 -3.09
CA PHE A 147 -11.60 8.86 -4.13
C PHE A 147 -12.47 7.77 -3.49
N ALA A 148 -13.80 7.93 -3.55
CA ALA A 148 -14.77 6.95 -3.08
C ALA A 148 -15.14 6.01 -4.24
N VAL A 149 -14.39 4.94 -4.41
CA VAL A 149 -14.50 4.05 -5.57
C VAL A 149 -15.03 2.69 -5.13
N GLU A 150 -16.28 2.41 -5.47
CA GLU A 150 -16.93 1.11 -5.34
C GLU A 150 -16.83 0.29 -6.64
N GLY A 151 -16.78 0.96 -7.80
CA GLY A 151 -16.55 0.36 -9.12
C GLY A 151 -15.08 0.27 -9.52
N ALA A 152 -14.76 0.66 -10.76
CA ALA A 152 -13.40 0.67 -11.27
C ALA A 152 -12.99 2.05 -11.80
N LEU A 153 -11.84 2.55 -11.35
CA LEU A 153 -11.29 3.82 -11.82
C LEU A 153 -9.87 3.62 -12.32
N THR A 154 -9.58 4.13 -13.51
CA THR A 154 -8.21 4.32 -14.00
C THR A 154 -7.94 5.81 -14.11
N SER A 155 -6.77 6.26 -13.65
CA SER A 155 -6.44 7.69 -13.69
C SER A 155 -4.98 7.93 -14.03
N ASN A 156 -4.74 8.97 -14.82
CA ASN A 156 -3.43 9.61 -14.96
C ASN A 156 -3.47 10.92 -14.18
N MET A 157 -2.70 11.01 -13.11
CA MET A 157 -2.80 12.11 -12.16
C MET A 157 -1.58 13.01 -12.14
N ASN A 158 -1.84 14.29 -11.86
CA ASN A 158 -0.87 15.25 -11.42
C ASN A 158 -1.31 15.85 -10.07
N GLY A 159 -0.56 15.56 -9.00
CA GLY A 159 -0.90 15.97 -7.65
C GLY A 159 0.29 16.39 -6.81
N ALA A 160 1.31 17.04 -7.40
CA ALA A 160 2.55 17.34 -6.68
C ALA A 160 2.30 18.00 -5.31
N GLY A 161 2.80 17.37 -4.25
CA GLY A 161 2.64 17.78 -2.85
C GLY A 161 1.23 17.60 -2.27
N LYS A 162 0.32 16.92 -2.96
CA LYS A 162 -1.07 16.67 -2.52
C LYS A 162 -1.21 15.28 -1.91
N VAL A 163 -2.39 15.02 -1.37
CA VAL A 163 -2.77 13.72 -0.80
C VAL A 163 -3.97 13.19 -1.58
N LEU A 164 -3.87 11.92 -1.98
CA LEU A 164 -4.98 11.11 -2.44
C LEU A 164 -5.46 10.26 -1.27
N THR A 165 -6.77 10.25 -0.99
CA THR A 165 -7.37 9.31 -0.03
C THR A 165 -8.38 8.42 -0.74
N LYS A 166 -8.12 7.11 -0.78
CA LYS A 166 -9.01 6.13 -1.41
C LYS A 166 -9.86 5.42 -0.38
N THR A 167 -11.16 5.35 -0.62
CA THR A 167 -12.14 4.53 0.10
C THR A 167 -12.98 3.71 -0.90
N GLY A 168 -13.91 2.92 -0.38
CA GLY A 168 -14.77 2.03 -1.16
C GLY A 168 -14.07 0.74 -1.60
N ALA A 169 -14.85 -0.30 -1.86
CA ALA A 169 -14.35 -1.66 -2.09
C ALA A 169 -13.73 -1.86 -3.49
N GLY A 170 -13.99 -0.93 -4.40
CA GLY A 170 -13.56 -0.98 -5.80
C GLY A 170 -12.07 -0.74 -6.03
N SER A 171 -11.68 -0.74 -7.30
CA SER A 171 -10.27 -0.63 -7.72
C SER A 171 -9.94 0.74 -8.30
N LEU A 172 -8.80 1.29 -7.92
CA LEU A 172 -8.18 2.47 -8.51
C LEU A 172 -6.83 2.09 -9.12
N THR A 173 -6.69 2.23 -10.44
CA THR A 173 -5.41 2.06 -11.15
C THR A 173 -4.80 3.41 -11.46
N LEU A 174 -3.54 3.60 -11.06
CA LEU A 174 -2.78 4.83 -11.28
C LEU A 174 -1.72 4.60 -12.36
N ASN A 175 -1.93 5.22 -13.52
CA ASN A 175 -1.13 5.10 -14.74
C ASN A 175 -0.37 6.39 -15.07
N ASP A 176 -0.03 7.18 -14.05
CA ASP A 176 0.58 8.49 -14.22
C ASP A 176 1.75 8.46 -15.21
N THR A 177 1.65 9.32 -16.22
CA THR A 177 2.71 9.59 -17.20
C THR A 177 3.39 10.92 -16.94
N VAL A 178 2.75 11.80 -16.15
CA VAL A 178 3.29 13.09 -15.73
C VAL A 178 4.11 12.91 -14.46
N SER A 179 5.34 13.44 -14.44
CA SER A 179 6.21 13.36 -13.27
C SER A 179 5.62 14.18 -12.10
N SER A 180 5.01 13.49 -11.13
CA SER A 180 4.31 14.10 -9.99
C SER A 180 4.57 13.31 -8.71
N ASP A 181 4.70 14.01 -7.58
CA ASP A 181 5.01 13.45 -6.27
C ASP A 181 3.87 13.75 -5.27
N TYR A 182 2.99 12.78 -5.01
CA TYR A 182 1.91 12.90 -4.01
C TYR A 182 1.98 11.80 -2.96
N SER A 183 1.18 11.95 -1.91
CA SER A 183 0.96 10.95 -0.87
C SER A 183 -0.33 10.18 -1.11
N ILE A 184 -0.36 8.92 -0.69
CA ILE A 184 -1.53 8.04 -0.79
C ILE A 184 -1.97 7.59 0.60
N ASN A 185 -3.27 7.67 0.87
CA ASN A 185 -3.93 6.99 1.99
C ASN A 185 -4.89 5.94 1.41
N ALA A 186 -4.51 4.67 1.45
CA ALA A 186 -5.36 3.56 1.02
C ALA A 186 -6.23 3.10 2.19
N ASN A 187 -7.47 3.57 2.26
CA ASN A 187 -8.42 3.30 3.36
C ASN A 187 -9.53 2.30 2.96
N GLY A 188 -9.49 1.75 1.76
CA GLY A 188 -10.49 0.81 1.27
C GLY A 188 -10.22 0.34 -0.16
N GLY A 189 -10.54 -0.92 -0.42
CA GLY A 189 -10.45 -1.52 -1.75
C GLY A 189 -9.00 -1.60 -2.25
N LEU A 190 -8.83 -1.63 -3.56
CA LEU A 190 -7.54 -1.85 -4.20
C LEU A 190 -7.03 -0.58 -4.87
N ILE A 191 -5.78 -0.19 -4.60
CA ILE A 191 -5.01 0.75 -5.42
C ILE A 191 -3.92 -0.03 -6.15
N ILE A 192 -3.80 0.17 -7.46
CA ILE A 192 -2.76 -0.43 -8.31
C ILE A 192 -1.84 0.69 -8.79
N LEU A 193 -0.56 0.59 -8.46
CA LEU A 193 0.47 1.53 -8.92
C LEU A 193 1.18 0.98 -10.16
N GLN A 194 0.90 1.57 -11.32
CA GLN A 194 1.51 1.26 -12.61
C GLN A 194 2.15 2.52 -13.23
N ARG A 195 2.60 3.43 -12.36
CA ARG A 195 3.07 4.76 -12.76
C ARG A 195 4.42 4.62 -13.47
N SER A 196 4.56 5.32 -14.59
CA SER A 196 5.80 5.37 -15.38
C SER A 196 6.47 6.74 -15.25
N THR A 197 6.66 7.19 -14.00
CA THR A 197 7.08 8.56 -13.66
C THR A 197 8.47 8.62 -13.06
N THR A 198 9.19 9.74 -13.26
CA THR A 198 10.51 9.96 -12.62
C THR A 198 10.42 10.46 -11.17
N LYS A 199 9.28 11.02 -10.76
CA LYS A 199 9.03 11.45 -9.38
C LYS A 199 8.30 10.37 -8.60
N GLN A 200 8.90 9.97 -7.49
CA GLN A 200 8.35 8.94 -6.64
C GLN A 200 7.32 9.52 -5.65
N LEU A 201 6.44 8.66 -5.16
CA LEU A 201 5.44 8.99 -4.15
C LEU A 201 6.08 9.38 -2.83
N LYS A 202 5.41 10.28 -2.12
CA LYS A 202 5.78 10.74 -0.79
C LYS A 202 5.26 9.78 0.28
N ALA A 203 5.44 10.19 1.55
CA ALA A 203 4.96 9.47 2.71
C ALA A 203 3.51 9.03 2.51
N SER A 204 3.25 7.73 2.59
CA SER A 204 1.95 7.13 2.29
C SER A 204 1.57 6.09 3.33
N SER A 205 0.29 5.77 3.40
CA SER A 205 -0.26 4.80 4.34
C SER A 205 -1.22 3.83 3.66
N VAL A 206 -1.18 2.58 4.12
CA VAL A 206 -2.15 1.53 3.82
C VAL A 206 -2.86 1.19 5.12
N ASN A 207 -4.16 1.45 5.17
CA ASN A 207 -4.98 1.36 6.37
C ASN A 207 -5.96 0.19 6.27
N SER A 208 -6.69 -0.07 7.35
CA SER A 208 -7.65 -1.17 7.43
C SER A 208 -8.60 -1.20 6.24
N GLY A 209 -8.66 -2.36 5.55
CA GLY A 209 -9.51 -2.57 4.38
C GLY A 209 -8.92 -2.07 3.06
N GLY A 210 -7.77 -1.38 3.08
CA GLY A 210 -7.03 -0.95 1.91
C GLY A 210 -5.97 -1.96 1.49
N THR A 211 -5.86 -2.16 0.17
CA THR A 211 -4.75 -2.88 -0.46
C THR A 211 -4.03 -1.92 -1.41
N LEU A 212 -2.70 -1.83 -1.28
CA LEU A 212 -1.85 -1.11 -2.21
C LEU A 212 -0.98 -2.12 -2.95
N ARG A 213 -1.17 -2.23 -4.27
CA ARG A 213 -0.41 -3.14 -5.12
C ARG A 213 0.60 -2.38 -5.98
N ILE A 214 1.88 -2.70 -5.79
CA ILE A 214 2.99 -2.19 -6.59
C ILE A 214 3.11 -3.06 -7.83
N ALA A 215 2.83 -2.49 -9.00
CA ALA A 215 2.83 -3.19 -10.27
C ALA A 215 3.84 -2.63 -11.29
N ALA A 216 4.62 -1.61 -10.89
CA ALA A 216 5.79 -1.09 -11.58
C ALA A 216 6.89 -0.76 -10.54
N ASN A 217 8.16 -0.76 -10.95
CA ASN A 217 9.29 -0.52 -10.03
C ASN A 217 9.37 0.96 -9.57
N GLU A 218 10.11 1.19 -8.49
CA GLU A 218 10.57 2.52 -8.04
C GLU A 218 9.44 3.55 -7.82
N GLN A 219 8.32 3.12 -7.25
CA GLN A 219 7.14 3.96 -7.04
C GLN A 219 7.30 4.92 -5.86
N PHE A 220 8.09 4.60 -4.83
CA PHE A 220 8.19 5.36 -3.59
C PHE A 220 9.56 6.02 -3.35
N GLY A 221 9.51 7.25 -2.85
CA GLY A 221 10.67 7.97 -2.32
C GLY A 221 10.48 8.43 -0.87
N GLY A 222 9.26 8.26 -0.33
CA GLY A 222 8.91 8.58 1.05
C GLY A 222 8.75 7.33 1.94
N ASN A 223 8.34 7.58 3.19
CA ASN A 223 8.02 6.52 4.15
C ASN A 223 6.73 5.79 3.77
N LEU A 224 6.61 4.52 4.14
CA LEU A 224 5.40 3.74 3.95
C LEU A 224 4.95 3.12 5.27
N ALA A 225 3.72 3.43 5.69
CA ALA A 225 3.08 2.79 6.84
C ALA A 225 2.05 1.78 6.35
N VAL A 226 2.22 0.50 6.68
CA VAL A 226 1.24 -0.57 6.43
C VAL A 226 0.59 -0.93 7.76
N ASN A 227 -0.53 -0.28 8.07
CA ASN A 227 -1.19 -0.36 9.36
C ASN A 227 -2.03 -1.64 9.49
N THR A 228 -2.46 -1.96 10.71
CA THR A 228 -3.31 -3.14 10.97
C THR A 228 -4.52 -3.18 10.03
N GLY A 229 -4.74 -4.34 9.41
CA GLY A 229 -5.81 -4.58 8.45
C GLY A 229 -5.56 -4.02 7.05
N GLY A 230 -4.43 -3.37 6.81
CA GLY A 230 -3.98 -2.96 5.47
C GLY A 230 -3.02 -3.97 4.85
N THR A 231 -3.00 -4.03 3.52
CA THR A 231 -2.16 -4.97 2.76
C THR A 231 -1.31 -4.24 1.72
N LEU A 232 0.00 -4.46 1.74
CA LEU A 232 0.91 -4.10 0.65
C LEU A 232 1.20 -5.35 -0.19
N GLU A 233 0.99 -5.25 -1.51
CA GLU A 233 1.27 -6.33 -2.45
C GLU A 233 2.33 -5.88 -3.45
N LEU A 234 3.33 -6.72 -3.71
CA LEU A 234 4.28 -6.51 -4.81
C LEU A 234 4.00 -7.55 -5.89
N ASN A 235 3.83 -7.12 -7.13
CA ASN A 235 3.76 -8.05 -8.26
C ASN A 235 5.09 -8.80 -8.45
N ALA A 236 5.06 -9.86 -9.27
CA ALA A 236 6.28 -10.58 -9.64
C ALA A 236 7.33 -9.67 -10.30
N ASN A 237 8.60 -9.92 -10.00
CA ASN A 237 9.76 -9.17 -10.48
C ASN A 237 9.77 -7.66 -10.13
N ILE A 238 8.96 -7.24 -9.16
CA ILE A 238 8.97 -5.86 -8.69
C ILE A 238 10.11 -5.66 -7.69
N THR A 239 10.89 -4.61 -7.90
CA THR A 239 11.85 -4.09 -6.95
C THR A 239 11.43 -2.69 -6.52
N GLU A 240 11.17 -2.54 -5.23
CA GLU A 240 10.76 -1.28 -4.62
C GLU A 240 11.70 -0.92 -3.45
N THR A 241 11.90 0.35 -3.16
CA THR A 241 12.59 0.78 -1.94
C THR A 241 11.87 1.98 -1.36
N VAL A 242 11.37 1.83 -0.14
CA VAL A 242 10.76 2.93 0.61
C VAL A 242 11.78 3.60 1.53
N GLY A 243 11.41 4.77 2.07
CA GLY A 243 12.11 5.40 3.18
C GLY A 243 12.04 4.53 4.44
N SER A 244 11.34 4.99 5.47
CA SER A 244 11.01 4.13 6.61
C SER A 244 9.79 3.26 6.32
N LEU A 245 9.85 1.97 6.64
CA LEU A 245 8.72 1.05 6.61
C LEU A 245 8.19 0.82 8.03
N SER A 246 6.90 1.00 8.26
CA SER A 246 6.29 0.84 9.58
C SER A 246 4.90 0.23 9.57
N GLY A 247 4.41 -0.14 10.76
CA GLY A 247 3.04 -0.62 10.97
C GLY A 247 2.97 -2.12 11.29
N SER A 248 1.76 -2.66 11.22
CA SER A 248 1.41 -4.02 11.70
C SER A 248 0.44 -4.75 10.76
N GLY A 249 0.32 -4.32 9.51
CA GLY A 249 -0.50 -4.95 8.49
C GLY A 249 0.15 -6.17 7.84
N SER A 250 -0.23 -6.45 6.59
CA SER A 250 0.31 -7.57 5.80
C SER A 250 1.13 -7.06 4.62
N ILE A 251 2.25 -7.72 4.33
CA ILE A 251 3.03 -7.52 3.12
C ILE A 251 3.13 -8.86 2.39
N THR A 252 2.84 -8.87 1.09
CA THR A 252 2.90 -10.08 0.26
C THR A 252 3.68 -9.81 -1.03
N GLY A 253 4.68 -10.63 -1.32
CA GLY A 253 5.44 -10.56 -2.58
C GLY A 253 5.03 -11.63 -3.59
N GLY A 254 4.93 -11.24 -4.86
CA GLY A 254 4.92 -12.17 -6.00
C GLY A 254 6.33 -12.67 -6.32
N SER A 255 6.44 -13.65 -7.22
CA SER A 255 7.71 -14.30 -7.56
C SER A 255 8.86 -13.33 -7.83
N ASN A 256 10.04 -13.57 -7.24
CA ASN A 256 11.25 -12.78 -7.40
C ASN A 256 11.03 -11.26 -7.13
N SER A 257 10.19 -10.93 -6.15
CA SER A 257 9.99 -9.55 -5.73
C SER A 257 11.02 -9.13 -4.68
N THR A 258 11.29 -7.83 -4.57
CA THR A 258 12.20 -7.25 -3.58
C THR A 258 11.61 -5.98 -3.00
N LEU A 259 11.55 -5.89 -1.67
CA LEU A 259 11.19 -4.67 -0.94
C LEU A 259 12.39 -4.19 -0.11
N GLY A 260 12.81 -2.97 -0.38
CA GLY A 260 13.83 -2.26 0.39
C GLY A 260 13.23 -1.29 1.40
N ALA A 261 13.91 -1.12 2.53
CA ALA A 261 13.63 -0.03 3.46
C ALA A 261 14.93 0.55 4.04
N THR A 262 14.92 1.85 4.30
CA THR A 262 16.06 2.56 4.90
C THR A 262 16.04 2.55 6.43
N GLY A 263 14.87 2.29 7.02
CA GLY A 263 14.66 2.20 8.47
C GLY A 263 13.20 1.92 8.83
N GLY A 264 12.84 2.11 10.11
CA GLY A 264 11.47 2.00 10.61
C GLY A 264 11.23 0.79 11.51
N THR A 265 9.98 0.57 11.91
CA THR A 265 9.57 -0.55 12.77
C THR A 265 8.31 -1.18 12.22
N PHE A 266 8.41 -2.41 11.74
CA PHE A 266 7.29 -3.18 11.22
C PHE A 266 7.05 -4.44 12.07
N SER A 267 5.84 -4.59 12.60
CA SER A 267 5.42 -5.73 13.43
C SER A 267 4.34 -6.58 12.75
N GLY A 268 4.10 -6.34 11.45
CA GLY A 268 3.11 -7.06 10.66
C GLY A 268 3.63 -8.38 10.08
N THR A 269 2.82 -9.01 9.25
CA THR A 269 3.22 -10.27 8.59
C THR A 269 3.88 -10.00 7.25
N ILE A 270 4.88 -10.80 6.91
CA ILE A 270 5.50 -10.82 5.58
C ILE A 270 5.34 -12.21 5.00
N SER A 271 4.77 -12.28 3.79
CA SER A 271 4.48 -13.52 3.07
C SER A 271 4.83 -13.44 1.57
N GLY A 272 4.65 -14.54 0.82
CA GLY A 272 5.02 -14.64 -0.58
C GLY A 272 6.54 -14.70 -0.86
N ASP A 273 6.93 -14.67 -2.12
CA ASP A 273 8.34 -14.70 -2.56
C ASP A 273 8.91 -13.27 -2.60
N LEU A 274 9.24 -12.77 -1.40
CA LEU A 274 9.68 -11.40 -1.16
C LEU A 274 11.06 -11.36 -0.54
N ASN A 275 12.05 -10.95 -1.32
CA ASN A 275 13.35 -10.56 -0.76
C ASN A 275 13.22 -9.22 -0.04
N PHE A 276 13.96 -9.07 1.06
CA PHE A 276 14.02 -7.83 1.82
C PHE A 276 15.42 -7.23 1.79
N VAL A 277 15.52 -5.92 1.57
CA VAL A 277 16.80 -5.19 1.58
C VAL A 277 16.76 -4.08 2.62
N LYS A 278 17.62 -4.19 3.64
CA LYS A 278 17.91 -3.08 4.55
C LYS A 278 19.07 -2.25 4.00
N SER A 279 18.76 -1.03 3.57
CA SER A 279 19.72 -0.05 3.05
C SER A 279 19.77 1.21 3.92
N GLY A 280 20.64 2.18 3.59
CA GLY A 280 20.78 3.42 4.35
C GLY A 280 21.34 3.24 5.76
N ALA A 281 21.70 4.36 6.40
CA ALA A 281 22.36 4.36 7.72
C ALA A 281 21.40 4.11 8.90
N GLY A 282 20.08 4.12 8.67
CA GLY A 282 19.07 3.99 9.72
C GLY A 282 18.98 2.59 10.32
N THR A 283 18.09 2.46 11.31
CA THR A 283 17.72 1.16 11.91
C THR A 283 16.36 0.72 11.41
N TYR A 284 16.24 -0.54 11.01
CA TYR A 284 14.97 -1.20 10.74
C TYR A 284 14.75 -2.32 11.76
N THR A 285 13.62 -2.31 12.43
CA THR A 285 13.20 -3.34 13.39
C THR A 285 12.02 -4.11 12.84
N PHE A 286 12.18 -5.42 12.67
CA PHE A 286 11.12 -6.35 12.31
C PHE A 286 10.68 -7.15 13.54
N SER A 287 9.47 -6.89 14.04
CA SER A 287 8.89 -7.60 15.19
C SER A 287 7.66 -8.43 14.80
N GLY A 288 7.53 -8.76 13.52
CA GLY A 288 6.45 -9.57 12.99
C GLY A 288 6.91 -10.97 12.60
N ALA A 289 6.03 -11.72 11.95
CA ALA A 289 6.33 -13.06 11.45
C ALA A 289 6.58 -13.04 9.93
N SER A 290 7.71 -13.61 9.49
CA SER A 290 7.98 -13.93 8.09
C SER A 290 7.70 -15.41 7.83
N THR A 291 6.68 -15.71 7.03
CA THR A 291 6.07 -17.05 6.94
C THR A 291 6.16 -17.70 5.55
N SER A 292 7.02 -17.18 4.66
CA SER A 292 6.98 -17.54 3.23
C SER A 292 8.29 -17.99 2.61
N SER A 293 8.14 -18.94 1.67
CA SER A 293 9.19 -19.72 1.02
C SER A 293 10.22 -18.89 0.28
N GLY A 294 11.50 -19.02 0.65
CA GLY A 294 12.63 -18.61 -0.20
C GLY A 294 13.16 -17.18 -0.03
N ASN A 295 12.63 -16.42 0.93
CA ASN A 295 12.93 -14.99 1.08
C ASN A 295 14.31 -14.72 1.69
N ASN A 296 15.19 -14.03 0.96
CA ASN A 296 16.46 -13.55 1.53
C ASN A 296 16.31 -12.19 2.19
N VAL A 297 17.06 -11.98 3.28
CA VAL A 297 17.24 -10.66 3.89
C VAL A 297 18.66 -10.19 3.59
N THR A 298 18.80 -9.04 2.95
CA THR A 298 20.10 -8.41 2.67
C THR A 298 20.24 -7.14 3.49
N VAL A 299 21.18 -7.11 4.42
CA VAL A 299 21.56 -5.95 5.23
C VAL A 299 22.72 -5.23 4.56
N SER A 300 22.41 -4.43 3.53
CA SER A 300 23.42 -3.70 2.76
C SER A 300 24.09 -2.58 3.57
N ALA A 301 23.34 -1.91 4.45
CA ALA A 301 23.86 -0.83 5.31
C ALA A 301 22.98 -0.58 6.55
N GLY A 302 23.56 0.08 7.55
CA GLY A 302 22.87 0.40 8.81
C GLY A 302 22.55 -0.86 9.62
N THR A 303 21.48 -0.80 10.42
CA THR A 303 21.14 -1.86 11.37
C THR A 303 19.80 -2.52 11.03
N TYR A 304 19.79 -3.84 10.96
CA TYR A 304 18.60 -4.68 10.98
C TYR A 304 18.43 -5.31 12.36
N ILE A 305 17.24 -5.23 12.94
CA ILE A 305 16.90 -5.85 14.22
C ILE A 305 15.73 -6.81 14.01
N LEU A 306 15.91 -8.09 14.32
CA LEU A 306 14.79 -8.99 14.54
C LEU A 306 14.32 -8.79 16.00
N GLY A 307 13.14 -8.21 16.19
CA GLY A 307 12.60 -7.84 17.49
C GLY A 307 12.24 -9.04 18.37
N ALA A 308 12.24 -8.84 19.69
CA ALA A 308 11.91 -9.87 20.68
C ALA A 308 10.41 -10.23 20.67
N THR A 309 10.07 -11.36 21.31
CA THR A 309 8.72 -11.89 21.57
C THR A 309 7.95 -12.37 20.34
N THR A 310 7.85 -11.57 19.28
CA THR A 310 7.03 -11.88 18.09
C THR A 310 7.80 -11.83 16.77
N GLY A 311 9.01 -11.26 16.77
CA GLY A 311 9.87 -11.26 15.58
C GLY A 311 10.30 -12.68 15.24
N SER A 312 9.94 -13.16 14.04
CA SER A 312 10.36 -14.48 13.58
C SER A 312 10.72 -14.51 12.10
N LEU A 313 11.82 -15.19 11.79
CA LEU A 313 12.25 -15.50 10.42
C LEU A 313 12.18 -17.00 10.19
N THR A 314 11.46 -17.40 9.14
CA THR A 314 11.43 -18.79 8.67
C THR A 314 12.47 -19.01 7.58
N PHE A 315 13.30 -20.03 7.76
CA PHE A 315 14.30 -20.47 6.81
C PHE A 315 13.90 -21.80 6.19
N TYR A 316 13.85 -21.85 4.87
CA TYR A 316 13.49 -22.99 4.06
C TYR A 316 14.75 -23.75 3.72
N ILE A 317 14.85 -24.96 4.25
CA ILE A 317 16.03 -25.81 4.11
C ILE A 317 15.77 -26.79 2.97
N GLY A 318 16.62 -26.74 1.95
CA GLY A 318 16.57 -27.61 0.77
C GLY A 318 17.67 -28.66 0.77
N ALA A 319 18.19 -28.96 -0.44
CA ALA A 319 19.41 -29.74 -0.61
C ALA A 319 20.61 -29.07 0.11
N ASN A 320 21.72 -29.79 0.26
CA ASN A 320 22.94 -29.26 0.88
C ASN A 320 23.28 -27.86 0.33
N THR A 321 23.58 -26.90 1.19
CA THR A 321 23.87 -25.48 0.89
C THR A 321 22.72 -24.63 0.34
N ILE A 322 21.53 -25.21 0.08
CA ILE A 322 20.38 -24.48 -0.45
C ILE A 322 19.45 -24.07 0.69
N SER A 323 19.45 -22.77 0.98
CA SER A 323 18.54 -22.12 1.91
C SER A 323 18.34 -20.66 1.52
N ASN A 324 17.26 -20.05 2.00
CA ASN A 324 17.26 -18.60 2.16
C ASN A 324 18.13 -18.20 3.36
N LYS A 325 18.57 -16.94 3.38
CA LYS A 325 19.57 -16.46 4.34
C LYS A 325 19.44 -14.98 4.65
N VAL A 326 20.03 -14.59 5.79
CA VAL A 326 20.31 -13.19 6.15
C VAL A 326 21.78 -12.92 5.85
N THR A 327 22.07 -11.91 5.02
CA THR A 327 23.46 -11.59 4.60
C THR A 327 23.71 -10.10 4.52
N GLY A 328 24.97 -9.68 4.40
CA GLY A 328 25.33 -8.33 3.98
C GLY A 328 26.40 -7.65 4.82
N ALA A 329 26.78 -6.44 4.40
CA ALA A 329 27.87 -5.66 4.99
C ALA A 329 27.48 -4.81 6.21
N GLY A 330 26.18 -4.68 6.49
CA GLY A 330 25.67 -3.91 7.62
C GLY A 330 25.74 -4.66 8.95
N THR A 331 24.85 -4.29 9.87
CA THR A 331 24.74 -4.86 11.21
C THR A 331 23.40 -5.58 11.38
N ALA A 332 23.41 -6.79 11.92
CA ALA A 332 22.21 -7.53 12.29
C ALA A 332 22.21 -7.86 13.79
N THR A 333 21.08 -7.61 14.45
CA THR A 333 20.85 -8.02 15.84
C THR A 333 19.61 -8.90 15.89
N PHE A 334 19.78 -10.14 16.31
CA PHE A 334 18.71 -11.13 16.39
C PHE A 334 18.25 -11.28 17.84
N ASN A 335 17.10 -10.67 18.16
CA ASN A 335 16.46 -10.80 19.48
C ASN A 335 15.25 -11.75 19.47
N GLY A 336 14.76 -12.11 18.28
CA GLY A 336 13.56 -12.92 18.08
C GLY A 336 13.85 -14.40 17.82
N THR A 337 12.96 -15.06 17.08
CA THR A 337 13.00 -16.49 16.85
C THR A 337 13.40 -16.83 15.42
N PHE A 338 14.36 -17.74 15.25
CA PHE A 338 14.57 -18.44 13.98
C PHE A 338 13.72 -19.70 13.92
N ALA A 339 13.06 -19.95 12.79
CA ALA A 339 12.33 -21.17 12.52
C ALA A 339 12.88 -21.83 11.26
N PHE A 340 12.90 -23.16 11.24
CA PHE A 340 13.36 -23.93 10.08
C PHE A 340 12.21 -24.74 9.49
N ASP A 341 11.87 -24.45 8.24
CA ASP A 341 11.02 -25.30 7.43
C ASP A 341 11.90 -26.39 6.78
N LEU A 342 11.74 -27.62 7.27
CA LEU A 342 12.51 -28.78 6.87
C LEU A 342 11.79 -29.65 5.82
N THR A 343 10.62 -29.21 5.32
CA THR A 343 9.78 -30.02 4.41
C THR A 343 10.50 -30.49 3.15
N SER A 344 11.48 -29.72 2.67
CA SER A 344 12.30 -30.01 1.49
C SER A 344 13.76 -30.34 1.82
N ALA A 345 14.09 -30.52 3.10
CA ALA A 345 15.47 -30.69 3.54
C ALA A 345 16.03 -32.06 3.15
N VAL A 346 17.24 -32.09 2.60
CA VAL A 346 18.00 -33.33 2.41
C VAL A 346 18.93 -33.52 3.61
N LEU A 347 18.60 -34.45 4.50
CA LEU A 347 19.36 -34.73 5.72
C LEU A 347 20.35 -35.88 5.49
N ALA A 348 21.54 -35.54 4.99
CA ALA A 348 22.67 -36.46 4.86
C ALA A 348 23.82 -35.98 5.73
N ASP A 349 24.55 -36.91 6.35
CA ASP A 349 25.64 -36.59 7.26
C ASP A 349 26.65 -35.64 6.61
N GLY A 350 26.96 -34.54 7.29
CA GLY A 350 27.86 -33.48 6.80
C GLY A 350 27.18 -32.40 5.96
N ASN A 351 25.87 -32.48 5.70
CA ASN A 351 25.14 -31.38 5.04
C ASN A 351 25.10 -30.13 5.94
N SER A 352 25.16 -28.95 5.32
CA SER A 352 25.16 -27.67 6.01
C SER A 352 24.53 -26.56 5.18
N TRP A 353 24.02 -25.53 5.87
CA TRP A 353 23.32 -24.39 5.29
C TRP A 353 23.74 -23.10 6.00
N ILE A 354 24.14 -22.10 5.22
CA ILE A 354 24.40 -20.76 5.75
C ILE A 354 23.04 -20.08 5.97
N ILE A 355 22.76 -19.72 7.22
CA ILE A 355 21.49 -19.10 7.62
C ILE A 355 21.68 -17.60 7.87
N ALA A 356 22.75 -17.24 8.58
CA ALA A 356 23.11 -15.86 8.89
C ALA A 356 24.59 -15.61 8.62
N ASP A 357 24.88 -14.70 7.69
CA ASP A 357 26.23 -14.28 7.30
C ASP A 357 26.24 -12.76 7.06
N VAL A 358 25.97 -12.02 8.12
CA VAL A 358 26.06 -10.55 8.15
C VAL A 358 27.38 -10.18 8.82
N THR A 359 28.11 -9.23 8.23
CA THR A 359 29.46 -8.83 8.68
C THR A 359 29.52 -8.52 10.17
N ASN A 360 28.52 -7.82 10.70
CA ASN A 360 28.38 -7.56 12.13
C ASN A 360 27.06 -8.16 12.64
N GLN A 361 27.04 -9.45 12.95
CA GLN A 361 25.87 -10.09 13.56
C GLN A 361 26.02 -10.33 15.06
N SER A 362 24.90 -10.28 15.76
CA SER A 362 24.79 -10.56 17.20
C SER A 362 23.47 -11.25 17.49
N PHE A 363 23.51 -12.18 18.45
CA PHE A 363 22.35 -12.89 18.97
C PHE A 363 22.17 -12.47 20.43
N ALA A 364 20.97 -12.03 20.80
CA ALA A 364 20.70 -11.57 22.15
C ALA A 364 20.27 -12.72 23.07
N SER A 365 20.25 -12.50 24.38
CA SER A 365 19.76 -13.50 25.35
C SER A 365 18.28 -13.86 25.20
N THR A 366 17.51 -13.07 24.44
CA THR A 366 16.10 -13.39 24.10
C THR A 366 15.97 -14.18 22.80
N PHE A 367 17.07 -14.39 22.08
CA PHE A 367 17.09 -15.18 20.86
C PHE A 367 16.68 -16.61 21.15
N THR A 368 15.93 -17.19 20.21
CA THR A 368 15.50 -18.59 20.30
C THR A 368 15.51 -19.23 18.92
N VAL A 369 15.64 -20.55 18.89
CA VAL A 369 15.44 -21.35 17.69
C VAL A 369 14.26 -22.29 17.90
N SER A 370 13.23 -22.15 17.07
CA SER A 370 11.99 -22.93 17.18
C SER A 370 12.25 -24.43 17.01
N GLY A 371 11.93 -25.22 18.02
CA GLY A 371 12.14 -26.68 18.03
C GLY A 371 13.56 -27.13 18.39
N PHE A 372 14.41 -26.23 18.88
CA PHE A 372 15.78 -26.52 19.32
C PHE A 372 15.97 -26.03 20.76
N THR A 373 16.95 -26.59 21.47
CA THR A 373 17.38 -26.14 22.80
C THR A 373 18.89 -25.85 22.82
N ASP A 374 19.28 -24.94 23.71
CA ASP A 374 20.66 -24.62 24.09
C ASP A 374 20.75 -24.81 25.61
N ASP A 375 20.65 -26.07 26.05
CA ASP A 375 20.53 -26.41 27.48
C ASP A 375 21.86 -26.25 28.22
N ASP A 376 22.98 -26.29 27.50
CA ASP A 376 24.34 -26.13 28.01
C ASP A 376 24.92 -24.71 27.84
N LEU A 377 24.17 -23.80 27.21
CA LEU A 377 24.49 -22.37 27.05
C LEU A 377 25.80 -22.15 26.28
N ASP A 378 26.08 -22.99 25.29
CA ASP A 378 27.27 -22.92 24.45
C ASP A 378 27.03 -22.15 23.14
N ASN A 379 25.80 -21.66 22.92
CA ASN A 379 25.31 -21.00 21.71
C ASN A 379 25.25 -21.94 20.49
N ILE A 380 25.11 -23.25 20.74
CA ILE A 380 24.81 -24.28 19.75
C ILE A 380 23.43 -24.86 20.06
N TRP A 381 22.45 -24.44 19.27
CA TRP A 381 21.08 -24.92 19.38
C TRP A 381 20.97 -26.30 18.74
N THR A 382 20.43 -27.29 19.44
CA THR A 382 20.23 -28.65 18.90
C THR A 382 18.77 -29.10 18.99
N ASN A 383 18.32 -29.94 18.04
CA ASN A 383 16.96 -30.50 18.07
C ASN A 383 16.88 -31.96 18.55
N GLY A 384 18.01 -32.52 19.00
CA GLY A 384 18.11 -33.94 19.40
C GLY A 384 17.95 -34.96 18.25
N ALA A 385 17.81 -34.51 17.00
CA ALA A 385 17.63 -35.35 15.81
C ALA A 385 18.76 -35.16 14.77
N GLY A 386 19.90 -34.62 15.20
CA GLY A 386 21.10 -34.46 14.39
C GLY A 386 21.26 -33.08 13.75
N LEU A 387 20.28 -32.17 13.89
CA LEU A 387 20.44 -30.78 13.46
C LEU A 387 21.02 -29.93 14.58
N SER A 388 21.98 -29.08 14.23
CA SER A 388 22.60 -28.10 15.11
C SER A 388 22.75 -26.75 14.41
N PHE A 389 22.34 -25.66 15.07
CA PHE A 389 22.56 -24.29 14.62
C PHE A 389 23.56 -23.58 15.54
N SER A 390 24.62 -23.03 14.96
CA SER A 390 25.67 -22.32 15.71
C SER A 390 25.55 -20.81 15.52
N GLU A 391 25.42 -20.07 16.62
CA GLU A 391 25.34 -18.59 16.56
C GLU A 391 26.65 -17.95 16.09
N SER A 392 27.79 -18.54 16.45
CA SER A 392 29.11 -18.01 16.11
C SER A 392 29.43 -18.11 14.61
N THR A 393 28.88 -19.12 13.93
CA THR A 393 29.08 -19.34 12.49
C THR A 393 27.86 -18.96 11.65
N GLY A 394 26.68 -18.88 12.25
CA GLY A 394 25.41 -18.70 11.56
C GLY A 394 25.04 -19.86 10.63
N ILE A 395 25.60 -21.05 10.87
CA ILE A 395 25.40 -22.25 10.06
C ILE A 395 24.46 -23.23 10.78
N LEU A 396 23.49 -23.77 10.03
CA LEU A 396 22.75 -24.98 10.39
C LEU A 396 23.49 -26.18 9.78
N SER A 397 23.77 -27.21 10.56
CA SER A 397 24.41 -28.44 10.11
C SER A 397 23.59 -29.67 10.48
N TYR A 398 23.75 -30.73 9.70
CA TYR A 398 23.22 -32.05 10.01
C TYR A 398 24.35 -33.05 10.22
N SER A 399 24.36 -33.70 11.37
CA SER A 399 25.18 -34.89 11.63
C SER A 399 24.30 -36.05 12.06
N ALA A 400 24.50 -37.20 11.43
CA ALA A 400 23.73 -38.39 11.76
C ALA A 400 24.06 -38.81 13.20
N ILE A 401 23.05 -38.89 14.06
CA ILE A 401 23.22 -39.50 15.38
C ILE A 401 23.40 -41.00 15.14
N PRO A 402 24.53 -41.60 15.57
CA PRO A 402 24.72 -43.03 15.41
C PRO A 402 23.57 -43.76 16.11
N GLU A 403 22.79 -44.57 15.38
CA GLU A 403 21.86 -45.47 16.04
C GLU A 403 22.65 -46.31 17.06
N PRO A 404 22.14 -46.53 18.28
CA PRO A 404 22.77 -47.47 19.19
C PRO A 404 22.84 -48.80 18.44
N SER A 405 24.06 -49.18 18.06
CA SER A 405 24.27 -50.28 17.13
C SER A 405 23.43 -51.48 17.56
N SER A 406 22.77 -52.15 16.63
CA SER A 406 22.04 -53.39 16.94
C SER A 406 22.96 -54.39 17.66
N TYR A 407 24.28 -54.29 17.46
CA TYR A 407 25.33 -55.00 18.19
C TYR A 407 25.34 -54.76 19.71
N ALA A 408 25.02 -53.56 20.21
CA ALA A 408 24.90 -53.30 21.64
C ALA A 408 23.68 -54.00 22.26
N LEU A 409 22.56 -54.04 21.53
CA LEU A 409 21.36 -54.78 21.91
C LEU A 409 21.58 -56.31 21.83
N PHE A 410 22.22 -56.79 20.77
CA PHE A 410 22.59 -58.21 20.61
C PHE A 410 23.64 -58.65 21.64
N ALA A 411 24.62 -57.82 21.98
CA ALA A 411 25.59 -58.10 23.05
C ALA A 411 24.92 -58.15 24.42
N GLY A 412 23.99 -57.23 24.70
CA GLY A 412 23.16 -57.27 25.92
C GLY A 412 22.31 -58.54 26.02
N MET A 413 21.69 -58.98 24.92
CA MET A 413 20.90 -60.21 24.85
C MET A 413 21.75 -61.48 25.01
N ILE A 414 22.97 -61.51 24.46
CA ILE A 414 23.93 -62.62 24.65
C ILE A 414 24.39 -62.69 26.11
N VAL A 415 24.68 -61.56 26.75
CA VAL A 415 25.04 -61.51 28.18
C VAL A 415 23.89 -61.99 29.06
N LEU A 416 22.64 -61.61 28.77
CA LEU A 416 21.44 -62.11 29.45
C LEU A 416 21.23 -63.63 29.25
N ALA A 417 21.49 -64.16 28.06
CA ALA A 417 21.41 -65.60 27.79
C ALA A 417 22.49 -66.40 28.56
N VAL A 418 23.72 -65.87 28.65
CA VAL A 418 24.82 -66.50 29.40
C VAL A 418 24.57 -66.47 30.91
N ILE A 419 23.97 -65.39 31.44
CA ILE A 419 23.58 -65.30 32.86
C ILE A 419 22.38 -66.22 33.16
N GLY A 420 21.44 -66.36 32.22
CA GLY A 420 20.30 -67.28 32.33
C GLY A 420 20.71 -68.76 32.39
N PHE A 421 21.74 -69.16 31.62
CA PHE A 421 22.28 -70.53 31.65
C PHE A 421 23.07 -70.85 32.94
N ARG A 422 23.76 -69.87 33.53
CA ARG A 422 24.55 -70.09 34.77
C ARG A 422 23.71 -70.25 36.05
N ARG A 423 22.42 -69.91 36.02
CA ARG A 423 21.50 -70.09 37.17
C ARG A 423 20.74 -71.43 37.16
N ARG A 424 20.96 -72.29 36.15
CA ARG A 424 20.28 -73.61 36.00
C ARG A 424 21.24 -74.81 36.10
N VAL A 425 22.40 -74.65 36.75
CA VAL A 425 23.30 -75.77 37.09
C VAL A 425 23.34 -75.94 38.59
#